data_AF-A0A7X8DG78-F1
#
_entry.id   AF-A0A7X8DG78-F1
#
_cell.length_a   1.000
_cell.length_b   1.000
_cell.length_c   1.000
_cell.angle_alpha   90.00
_cell.angle_beta   90.00
_cell.angle_gamma   90.00
#
_symmetry.space_group_name_H-M   'P 1'
#
loop_
_entity.id
_entity.type
_entity.pdbx_description
1 polymer ?
#
loop_
_entity_poly.entity_id
_entity_poly.type
_entity_poly.pdbx_seq_one_letter_code
_entity_poly.pdbx_strand_id
1 'polypeptide(L)'
;MGRIKSAYEKAMERYQQRKAVSEEDIRKMEYLLTGKTLAAKYLNNKDLDLLAAIDQYQNKTREYIVEGAMETFISNIRLPADKTTFKTNQQAMNGIGLLKTDKETYGEMVGQLEQLLHYYESATKQAFAQFKERFSVQMAESMKSLEEKVGVKLKIDPEKQPGFWEEWSKVIGSINTQYDQVLKKQKEKLQDIK
;
A
#
# COMPACT_ATOMS: atom_id res chain seq x y z
N MET A 1 51.97 5.83 19.97
CA MET A 1 51.15 7.02 19.68
C MET A 1 50.42 6.79 18.36
N GLY A 2 49.09 6.60 18.39
CA GLY A 2 48.30 6.33 17.19
C GLY A 2 48.03 7.61 16.41
N ARG A 3 48.44 7.66 15.13
CA ARG A 3 48.09 8.77 14.22
C ARG A 3 46.57 8.91 14.16
N ILE A 4 46.05 10.09 14.49
CA ILE A 4 44.64 10.43 14.29
C ILE A 4 44.44 10.62 12.78
N LYS A 5 43.66 9.72 12.17
CA LYS A 5 43.32 9.79 10.74
C LYS A 5 42.52 11.06 10.43
N SER A 6 42.90 11.75 9.37
CA SER A 6 42.21 12.93 8.85
C SER A 6 40.80 12.58 8.36
N ALA A 7 39.89 13.56 8.35
CA ALA A 7 38.54 13.40 7.80
C ALA A 7 38.57 12.92 6.33
N TYR A 8 39.58 13.34 5.57
CA TYR A 8 39.81 12.89 4.20
C TYR A 8 40.21 11.41 4.12
N GLU A 9 41.11 10.95 5.00
CA GLU A 9 41.51 9.54 5.06
C GLU A 9 40.34 8.63 5.46
N LYS A 10 39.50 9.08 6.41
CA LYS A 10 38.26 8.37 6.78
C LYS A 10 37.25 8.34 5.63
N ALA A 11 37.16 9.40 4.82
CA ALA A 11 36.30 9.44 3.65
C ALA A 11 36.81 8.52 2.53
N MET A 12 38.12 8.46 2.32
CA MET A 12 38.76 7.59 1.33
C MET A 12 38.69 6.11 1.74
N GLU A 13 38.86 5.80 3.02
CA GLU A 13 38.62 4.44 3.55
C GLU A 13 37.17 4.02 3.34
N ARG A 14 36.20 4.90 3.59
CA ARG A 14 34.78 4.62 3.30
C ARG A 14 34.49 4.47 1.80
N TYR A 15 35.20 5.20 0.94
CA TYR A 15 35.09 5.09 -0.51
C TYR A 15 35.70 3.79 -1.05
N GLN A 16 36.86 3.38 -0.53
CA GLN A 16 37.54 2.13 -0.88
C GLN A 16 36.88 0.89 -0.28
N GLN A 17 36.20 1.03 0.87
CA GLN A 17 35.37 -0.01 1.47
C GLN A 17 34.03 -0.19 0.77
N ARG A 18 33.59 0.77 -0.07
CA ARG A 18 32.48 0.53 -0.98
C ARG A 18 32.96 -0.45 -2.05
N LYS A 19 32.42 -1.67 -2.04
CA LYS A 19 32.52 -2.56 -3.21
C LYS A 19 32.07 -1.76 -4.42
N ALA A 20 32.94 -1.59 -5.41
CA ALA A 20 32.53 -1.13 -6.73
C ALA A 20 31.38 -2.06 -7.17
N VAL A 21 30.21 -1.47 -7.40
CA VAL A 21 29.04 -2.21 -7.88
C VAL A 21 29.45 -2.85 -9.20
N SER A 22 29.34 -4.17 -9.32
CA SER A 22 29.79 -4.85 -10.53
C SER A 22 28.97 -4.41 -11.73
N GLU A 23 29.51 -4.51 -12.95
CA GLU A 23 28.74 -4.20 -14.16
C GLU A 23 27.46 -5.06 -14.27
N GLU A 24 27.50 -6.28 -13.74
CA GLU A 24 26.33 -7.16 -13.67
C GLU A 24 25.27 -6.63 -12.70
N ASP A 25 25.68 -6.12 -11.54
CA ASP A 25 24.78 -5.50 -10.56
C ASP A 25 24.15 -4.21 -11.11
N ILE A 26 24.93 -3.40 -11.85
CA ILE A 26 24.43 -2.20 -12.52
C ILE A 26 23.34 -2.58 -13.53
N ARG A 27 23.62 -3.55 -14.40
CA ARG A 27 22.64 -4.05 -15.38
C ARG A 27 21.39 -4.61 -14.71
N LYS A 28 21.54 -5.37 -13.62
CA LYS A 28 20.40 -5.86 -12.84
C LYS A 28 19.52 -4.70 -12.36
N MET A 29 20.12 -3.65 -11.78
CA MET A 29 19.37 -2.49 -11.30
C MET A 29 18.62 -1.75 -12.41
N GLU A 30 19.22 -1.60 -13.60
CA GLU A 30 18.57 -0.99 -14.76
C GLU A 30 17.34 -1.78 -15.21
N TYR A 31 17.45 -3.11 -15.27
CA TYR A 31 16.32 -3.96 -15.67
C TYR A 31 15.22 -4.03 -14.60
N LEU A 32 15.59 -4.02 -13.31
CA LEU A 32 14.62 -3.86 -12.23
C LEU A 32 13.86 -2.54 -12.37
N LEU A 33 14.56 -1.42 -12.61
CA LEU A 33 13.94 -0.11 -12.82
C LEU A 33 13.03 -0.09 -14.05
N THR A 34 13.43 -0.78 -15.11
CA THR A 34 12.61 -0.95 -16.33
C THR A 34 11.31 -1.68 -16.00
N GLY A 35 11.38 -2.81 -15.28
CA GLY A 35 10.21 -3.54 -14.80
C GLY A 35 9.27 -2.69 -13.94
N LYS A 36 9.84 -1.92 -13.01
CA LYS A 36 9.08 -0.98 -12.17
C LYS A 36 8.34 0.06 -12.99
N THR A 37 9.00 0.59 -14.02
CA THR A 37 8.43 1.59 -14.92
C THR A 37 7.29 1.01 -15.76
N LEU A 38 7.44 -0.21 -16.29
CA LEU A 38 6.39 -0.90 -17.04
C LEU A 38 5.16 -1.18 -16.18
N ALA A 39 5.36 -1.68 -14.96
CA ALA A 39 4.26 -1.90 -14.02
C ALA A 39 3.56 -0.58 -13.63
N ALA A 40 4.30 0.49 -13.36
CA ALA A 40 3.70 1.79 -13.07
C ALA A 40 2.87 2.32 -14.27
N LYS A 41 3.36 2.15 -15.50
CA LYS A 41 2.59 2.50 -16.71
C LYS A 41 1.32 1.65 -16.83
N TYR A 42 1.40 0.34 -16.58
CA TYR A 42 0.24 -0.56 -16.61
C TYR A 42 -0.83 -0.21 -15.57
N LEU A 43 -0.42 0.25 -14.39
CA LEU A 43 -1.35 0.71 -13.35
C LEU A 43 -2.08 2.01 -13.76
N ASN A 44 -1.41 2.88 -14.51
CA ASN A 44 -1.94 4.18 -14.93
C ASN A 44 -2.68 4.14 -16.27
N ASN A 45 -2.30 3.24 -17.19
CA ASN A 45 -2.85 3.10 -18.54
C ASN A 45 -3.33 1.66 -18.77
N LYS A 46 -4.64 1.49 -18.98
CA LYS A 46 -5.26 0.18 -19.21
C LYS A 46 -4.90 -0.47 -20.55
N ASP A 47 -4.43 0.31 -21.50
CA ASP A 47 -4.15 -0.15 -22.87
C ASP A 47 -2.71 -0.65 -23.08
N LEU A 48 -1.87 -0.63 -22.03
CA LEU A 48 -0.53 -1.19 -22.12
C LEU A 48 -0.60 -2.71 -22.10
N ASP A 49 -0.17 -3.35 -23.19
CA ASP A 49 0.13 -4.78 -23.19
C ASP A 49 1.44 -5.05 -22.44
N LEU A 50 1.29 -5.40 -21.16
CA LEU A 50 2.41 -5.67 -20.27
C LEU A 50 3.25 -6.86 -20.74
N LEU A 51 2.61 -7.91 -21.25
CA LEU A 51 3.32 -9.13 -21.68
C LEU A 51 4.14 -8.82 -22.94
N ALA A 52 3.53 -8.17 -23.93
CA ALA A 52 4.24 -7.76 -25.14
C ALA A 52 5.43 -6.83 -24.85
N ALA A 53 5.32 -5.95 -23.84
CA ALA A 53 6.43 -5.08 -23.43
C ALA A 53 7.57 -5.85 -22.75
N ILE A 54 7.26 -6.89 -21.96
CA ILE A 54 8.26 -7.70 -21.24
C ILE A 54 8.92 -8.73 -22.18
N ASP A 55 8.16 -9.30 -23.11
CA ASP A 55 8.65 -10.36 -24.02
C ASP A 55 9.60 -9.83 -25.10
N GLN A 56 9.80 -8.51 -25.19
CA GLN A 56 10.91 -7.89 -25.94
C GLN A 56 12.29 -8.26 -25.35
N TYR A 57 12.32 -8.71 -24.09
CA TYR A 57 13.54 -9.07 -23.37
C TYR A 57 13.62 -10.58 -23.17
N GLN A 58 14.83 -11.14 -23.24
CA GLN A 58 15.06 -12.58 -23.18
C GLN A 58 15.86 -12.99 -21.93
N ASN A 59 15.71 -14.26 -21.53
CA ASN A 59 16.52 -14.92 -20.51
C ASN A 59 16.58 -14.15 -19.18
N LYS A 60 17.77 -14.03 -18.59
CA LYS A 60 18.05 -13.39 -17.30
C LYS A 60 17.62 -11.93 -17.23
N THR A 61 17.58 -11.23 -18.36
CA THR A 61 17.07 -9.84 -18.44
C THR A 61 15.56 -9.79 -18.17
N ARG A 62 14.81 -10.74 -18.73
CA ARG A 62 13.36 -10.86 -18.52
C ARG A 62 13.04 -11.11 -17.06
N GLU A 63 13.82 -11.96 -16.39
CA GLU A 63 13.64 -12.27 -14.97
C GLU A 63 13.74 -11.01 -14.09
N TYR A 64 14.75 -10.15 -14.31
CA TYR A 64 14.89 -8.90 -13.56
C TYR A 64 13.78 -7.89 -13.84
N ILE A 65 13.27 -7.84 -15.07
CA ILE A 65 12.14 -6.98 -15.41
C ILE A 65 10.86 -7.48 -14.71
N VAL A 66 10.62 -8.80 -14.72
CA VAL A 66 9.50 -9.41 -14.00
C VAL A 66 9.62 -9.16 -12.50
N GLU A 67 10.81 -9.32 -11.91
CA GLU A 67 11.09 -9.01 -10.50
C GLU A 67 10.71 -7.56 -10.16
N GLY A 68 11.16 -6.59 -10.96
CA GLY A 68 10.83 -5.16 -10.75
C GLY A 68 9.34 -4.84 -10.92
N ALA A 69 8.68 -5.49 -11.88
CA ALA A 69 7.24 -5.33 -12.09
C ALA A 69 6.44 -5.91 -10.91
N MET A 70 6.81 -7.11 -10.45
CA MET A 70 6.22 -7.78 -9.29
C MET A 70 6.33 -6.94 -8.01
N GLU A 71 7.50 -6.37 -7.72
CA GLU A 71 7.69 -5.45 -6.59
C GLU A 71 6.73 -4.25 -6.65
N THR A 72 6.54 -3.71 -7.85
CA THR A 72 5.66 -2.56 -8.08
C THR A 72 4.20 -2.90 -7.88
N PHE A 73 3.73 -4.04 -8.41
CA PHE A 73 2.35 -4.46 -8.19
C PHE A 73 2.06 -4.76 -6.72
N ILE A 74 2.92 -5.52 -6.04
CA ILE A 74 2.74 -5.89 -4.63
C ILE A 74 2.77 -4.66 -3.72
N SER A 75 3.62 -3.67 -4.01
CA SER A 75 3.66 -2.41 -3.25
C SER A 75 2.44 -1.50 -3.50
N ASN A 76 1.71 -1.70 -4.60
CA ASN A 76 0.50 -0.96 -4.92
C ASN A 76 -0.80 -1.61 -4.40
N ILE A 77 -0.78 -2.87 -4.00
CA ILE A 77 -1.91 -3.48 -3.27
C ILE A 77 -1.98 -2.86 -1.87
N ARG A 78 -3.03 -2.12 -1.53
CA ARG A 78 -3.14 -1.40 -0.23
C ARG A 78 -4.54 -1.53 0.35
N LEU A 79 -4.72 -1.24 1.64
CA LEU A 79 -6.08 -1.16 2.20
C LEU A 79 -6.87 -0.05 1.48
N PRO A 80 -8.06 -0.34 0.92
CA PRO A 80 -8.76 0.59 0.06
C PRO A 80 -9.49 1.66 0.87
N ALA A 81 -8.92 2.85 0.94
CA ALA A 81 -9.60 4.01 1.53
C ALA A 81 -10.74 4.55 0.63
N ASP A 82 -10.67 4.27 -0.68
CA ASP A 82 -11.65 4.71 -1.67
C ASP A 82 -11.77 3.71 -2.83
N LYS A 83 -12.73 3.99 -3.72
CA LYS A 83 -12.97 3.19 -4.93
C LYS A 83 -11.79 3.21 -5.90
N THR A 84 -10.96 4.26 -5.89
CA THR A 84 -9.80 4.38 -6.76
C THR A 84 -8.72 3.40 -6.33
N THR A 85 -8.41 3.36 -5.04
CA THR A 85 -7.47 2.42 -4.42
C THR A 85 -7.93 0.99 -4.65
N PHE A 86 -9.23 0.71 -4.53
CA PHE A 86 -9.77 -0.62 -4.83
C PHE A 86 -9.52 -1.03 -6.29
N LYS A 87 -9.77 -0.14 -7.25
CA LYS A 87 -9.48 -0.39 -8.67
C LYS A 87 -7.98 -0.59 -8.93
N THR A 88 -7.13 0.20 -8.28
CA THR A 88 -5.66 0.05 -8.38
C THR A 88 -5.21 -1.30 -7.85
N ASN A 89 -5.79 -1.77 -6.74
CA ASN A 89 -5.52 -3.12 -6.22
C ASN A 89 -5.90 -4.20 -7.23
N GLN A 90 -7.08 -4.11 -7.82
CA GLN A 90 -7.53 -5.06 -8.84
C GLN A 90 -6.60 -5.05 -10.07
N GLN A 91 -6.20 -3.87 -10.54
CA GLN A 91 -5.26 -3.75 -11.64
C GLN A 91 -3.90 -4.34 -11.29
N ALA A 92 -3.38 -4.08 -10.08
CA ALA A 92 -2.13 -4.66 -9.61
C ALA A 92 -2.19 -6.19 -9.52
N MET A 93 -3.30 -6.74 -9.01
CA MET A 93 -3.54 -8.19 -9.00
C MET A 93 -3.56 -8.71 -10.43
N ASN A 94 -4.37 -8.16 -11.34
CA ASN A 94 -4.39 -8.57 -12.74
C ASN A 94 -2.99 -8.58 -13.37
N GLY A 95 -2.17 -7.55 -13.12
CA GLY A 95 -0.78 -7.49 -13.58
C GLY A 95 0.08 -8.63 -13.06
N ILE A 96 -0.01 -8.97 -11.76
CA ILE A 96 0.67 -10.14 -11.18
C ILE A 96 0.18 -11.42 -11.85
N GLY A 97 -1.13 -11.54 -12.05
CA GLY A 97 -1.76 -12.69 -12.68
C GLY A 97 -1.30 -12.94 -14.11
N LEU A 98 -0.88 -11.91 -14.84
CA LEU A 98 -0.25 -12.08 -16.16
C LEU A 98 1.15 -12.72 -16.05
N LEU A 99 1.91 -12.39 -14.99
CA LEU A 99 3.31 -12.77 -14.84
C LEU A 99 3.54 -14.12 -14.13
N LYS A 100 2.61 -14.56 -13.27
CA LYS A 100 2.73 -15.84 -12.54
C LYS A 100 2.52 -17.05 -13.44
N THR A 101 3.25 -18.13 -13.18
CA THR A 101 3.11 -19.38 -13.92
C THR A 101 2.12 -20.32 -13.25
N ASP A 102 2.10 -20.36 -11.92
CA ASP A 102 1.13 -21.13 -11.14
C ASP A 102 -0.19 -20.36 -11.00
N LYS A 103 -1.07 -20.51 -11.99
CA LYS A 103 -2.36 -19.81 -12.05
C LYS A 103 -3.36 -20.29 -10.99
N GLU A 104 -3.28 -21.54 -10.56
CA GLU A 104 -4.23 -22.15 -9.60
C GLU A 104 -3.97 -21.59 -8.20
N THR A 105 -2.75 -21.75 -7.69
CA THR A 105 -2.35 -21.20 -6.38
C THR A 105 -2.52 -19.69 -6.35
N TYR A 106 -2.19 -19.01 -7.45
CA TYR A 106 -2.39 -17.58 -7.58
C TYR A 106 -3.88 -17.19 -7.51
N GLY A 107 -4.76 -17.90 -8.20
CA GLY A 107 -6.21 -17.62 -8.21
C GLY A 107 -6.85 -17.76 -6.84
N GLU A 108 -6.52 -18.82 -6.09
CA GLU A 108 -6.99 -18.99 -4.72
C GLU A 108 -6.55 -17.83 -3.82
N MET A 109 -5.28 -17.42 -3.98
CA MET A 109 -4.71 -16.35 -3.19
C MET A 109 -5.31 -14.97 -3.50
N VAL A 110 -5.59 -14.68 -4.77
CA VAL A 110 -6.32 -13.48 -5.18
C VAL A 110 -7.71 -13.47 -4.56
N GLY A 111 -8.43 -14.60 -4.58
CA GLY A 111 -9.73 -14.70 -3.92
C GLY A 111 -9.68 -14.35 -2.43
N GLN A 112 -8.65 -14.84 -1.71
CA GLN A 112 -8.44 -14.49 -0.30
C GLN A 112 -8.13 -12.99 -0.11
N LEU A 113 -7.34 -12.39 -1.00
CA LEU A 113 -7.02 -10.97 -0.96
C LEU A 113 -8.25 -10.11 -1.24
N GLU A 114 -9.05 -10.45 -2.24
CA GLU A 114 -10.30 -9.74 -2.54
C GLU A 114 -11.27 -9.77 -1.37
N GLN A 115 -11.45 -10.93 -0.74
CA GLN A 115 -12.24 -11.07 0.47
C GLN A 115 -11.73 -10.19 1.61
N LEU A 116 -10.41 -10.18 1.84
CA LEU A 116 -9.78 -9.32 2.85
C LEU A 116 -10.09 -7.84 2.61
N LEU A 117 -9.96 -7.37 1.35
CA LEU A 117 -10.22 -5.97 0.99
C LEU A 117 -11.71 -5.61 1.14
N HIS A 118 -12.62 -6.52 0.81
CA HIS A 118 -14.05 -6.34 1.02
C HIS A 118 -14.45 -6.31 2.49
N TYR A 119 -13.84 -7.16 3.32
CA TYR A 119 -14.05 -7.13 4.77
C TYR A 119 -13.54 -5.82 5.38
N TYR A 120 -12.39 -5.32 4.94
CA TYR A 120 -11.89 -4.01 5.35
C TYR A 120 -12.89 -2.90 4.99
N GLU A 121 -13.36 -2.84 3.74
CA GLU A 121 -14.33 -1.84 3.30
C GLU A 121 -15.62 -1.89 4.14
N SER A 122 -16.11 -3.10 4.44
CA SER A 122 -17.31 -3.30 5.25
C SER A 122 -17.10 -2.87 6.71
N ALA A 123 -15.97 -3.27 7.31
CA ALA A 123 -15.61 -2.94 8.68
C ALA A 123 -15.45 -1.43 8.88
N THR A 124 -14.80 -0.73 7.95
CA THR A 124 -14.61 0.72 8.01
C THR A 124 -15.93 1.48 7.89
N LYS A 125 -16.83 1.09 6.97
CA LYS A 125 -18.18 1.66 6.85
C LYS A 125 -19.01 1.45 8.12
N GLN A 126 -19.00 0.24 8.67
CA GLN A 126 -19.73 -0.08 9.88
C GLN A 126 -19.18 0.70 11.08
N ALA A 127 -17.86 0.75 11.24
CA ALA A 127 -17.19 1.49 12.30
C ALA A 127 -17.50 2.99 12.21
N PHE A 128 -17.53 3.56 11.00
CA PHE A 128 -17.88 4.97 10.81
C PHE A 128 -19.32 5.27 11.23
N ALA A 129 -20.28 4.43 10.82
CA ALA A 129 -21.68 4.59 11.20
C ALA A 129 -21.87 4.52 12.72
N GLN A 130 -21.27 3.52 13.38
CA GLN A 130 -21.35 3.36 14.83
C GLN A 130 -20.64 4.49 15.58
N PHE A 131 -19.48 4.93 15.09
CA PHE A 131 -18.74 6.05 15.66
C PHE A 131 -19.58 7.34 15.59
N LYS A 132 -20.14 7.64 14.41
CA LYS A 132 -20.98 8.82 14.20
C LYS A 132 -22.20 8.83 15.14
N GLU A 133 -22.86 7.70 15.30
CA GLU A 133 -23.99 7.58 16.23
C GLU A 133 -23.57 7.86 17.68
N ARG A 134 -22.52 7.19 18.17
CA ARG A 134 -22.01 7.36 19.54
C ARG A 134 -21.56 8.80 19.81
N PHE A 135 -20.82 9.38 18.87
CA PHE A 135 -20.37 10.76 18.98
C PHE A 135 -21.55 11.73 19.02
N SER A 136 -22.59 11.51 18.19
CA SER A 136 -23.81 12.32 18.20
C SER A 136 -24.52 12.29 19.56
N VAL A 137 -24.61 11.10 20.19
CA VAL A 137 -25.23 10.94 21.51
C VAL A 137 -24.44 11.69 22.57
N GLN A 138 -23.12 11.47 22.62
CA GLN A 138 -22.23 12.14 23.58
C GLN A 138 -22.29 13.68 23.45
N MET A 139 -22.41 14.19 22.23
CA MET A 139 -22.56 15.62 22.00
C MET A 139 -23.92 16.17 22.44
N ALA A 140 -25.00 15.46 22.14
CA ALA A 140 -26.35 15.86 22.56
C ALA A 140 -26.44 15.95 24.09
N GLU A 141 -25.83 15.00 24.81
CA GLU A 141 -25.73 15.03 26.27
C GLU A 141 -24.93 16.26 26.77
N SER A 142 -23.81 16.57 26.12
CA SER A 142 -22.96 17.71 26.48
C SER A 142 -23.66 19.06 26.26
N MET A 143 -24.54 19.15 25.25
CA MET A 143 -25.19 20.39 24.84
C MET A 143 -26.56 20.61 25.49
N LYS A 144 -27.11 19.60 26.16
CA LYS A 144 -28.41 19.68 26.84
C LYS A 144 -28.52 20.89 27.79
N SER A 145 -27.47 21.14 28.57
CA SER A 145 -27.42 22.28 29.51
C SER A 145 -27.39 23.65 28.81
N LEU A 146 -26.92 23.71 27.56
CA LEU A 146 -26.90 24.93 26.74
C LEU A 146 -28.25 25.14 26.07
N GLU A 147 -28.88 24.08 25.56
CA GLU A 147 -30.23 24.13 24.98
C GLU A 147 -31.27 24.57 26.02
N GLU A 148 -31.16 24.10 27.26
CA GLU A 148 -32.02 24.52 28.37
C GLU A 148 -31.88 26.02 28.68
N LYS A 149 -30.68 26.59 28.52
CA LYS A 149 -30.43 28.03 28.76
C LYS A 149 -30.88 28.92 27.60
N VAL A 150 -30.75 28.46 26.37
CA VAL A 150 -31.08 29.22 25.15
C VAL A 150 -32.54 29.01 24.72
N GLY A 151 -33.19 27.95 25.22
CA GLY A 151 -34.59 27.61 24.92
C GLY A 151 -34.83 27.09 23.50
N VAL A 152 -33.77 26.76 22.76
CA VAL A 152 -33.84 26.28 21.37
C VAL A 152 -33.01 25.01 21.23
N LYS A 153 -33.58 24.00 20.57
CA LYS A 153 -32.89 22.75 20.22
C LYS A 153 -31.94 22.98 19.05
N LEU A 154 -30.66 22.65 19.22
CA LEU A 154 -29.63 22.85 18.21
C LEU A 154 -29.54 21.60 17.31
N LYS A 155 -29.76 21.78 16.00
CA LYS A 155 -29.51 20.70 15.03
C LYS A 155 -28.04 20.71 14.64
N ILE A 156 -27.29 19.74 15.16
CA ILE A 156 -25.84 19.71 15.04
C ILE A 156 -25.42 18.57 14.13
N ASP A 157 -24.57 18.92 13.16
CA ASP A 157 -23.94 17.95 12.28
C ASP A 157 -22.64 17.46 12.94
N PRO A 158 -22.55 16.17 13.34
CA PRO A 158 -21.40 15.62 14.05
C PRO A 158 -20.08 15.81 13.30
N GLU A 159 -20.09 15.70 11.98
CA GLU A 159 -18.88 15.77 11.15
C GLU A 159 -18.27 17.17 11.06
N LYS A 160 -19.05 18.19 11.42
CA LYS A 160 -18.62 19.60 11.47
C LYS A 160 -18.08 20.00 12.83
N GLN A 161 -18.10 19.10 13.81
CA GLN A 161 -17.72 19.42 15.18
C GLN A 161 -16.22 19.31 15.38
N PRO A 162 -15.62 20.20 16.20
CA PRO A 162 -14.23 20.09 16.56
C PRO A 162 -13.93 18.70 17.15
N GLY A 163 -12.80 18.10 16.75
CA GLY A 163 -12.35 16.81 17.29
C GLY A 163 -12.94 15.56 16.62
N PHE A 164 -14.04 15.67 15.85
CA PHE A 164 -14.68 14.50 15.20
C PHE A 164 -13.68 13.68 14.37
N TRP A 165 -12.94 14.35 13.48
CA TRP A 165 -11.97 13.69 12.61
C TRP A 165 -10.74 13.16 13.35
N GLU A 166 -10.37 13.80 14.46
CA GLU A 166 -9.25 13.32 15.30
C GLU A 166 -9.63 12.03 16.03
N GLU A 167 -10.82 11.97 16.61
CA GLU A 167 -11.33 10.76 17.27
C GLU A 167 -11.59 9.64 16.26
N TRP A 168 -12.17 9.98 15.10
CA TRP A 168 -12.32 9.02 14.01
C TRP A 168 -10.97 8.45 13.58
N SER A 169 -9.92 9.29 13.47
CA SER A 169 -8.57 8.85 13.11
C SER A 169 -8.01 7.80 14.09
N LYS A 170 -8.37 7.87 15.38
CA LYS A 170 -7.96 6.88 16.39
C LYS A 170 -8.68 5.55 16.18
N VAL A 171 -9.98 5.58 15.88
CA VAL A 171 -10.79 4.38 15.59
C VAL A 171 -10.28 3.67 14.34
N ILE A 172 -10.14 4.40 13.24
CA ILE A 172 -9.69 3.83 11.96
C ILE A 172 -8.24 3.32 12.03
N GLY A 173 -7.38 3.97 12.83
CA GLY A 173 -5.99 3.55 13.02
C GLY A 173 -5.86 2.13 13.60
N SER A 174 -6.74 1.76 14.54
CA SER A 174 -6.78 0.40 15.09
C SER A 174 -7.22 -0.64 14.05
N ILE A 175 -8.21 -0.30 13.23
CA ILE A 175 -8.69 -1.17 12.14
C ILE A 175 -7.56 -1.35 11.10
N ASN A 176 -6.94 -0.26 10.67
CA ASN A 176 -5.83 -0.30 9.70
C ASN A 176 -4.70 -1.20 10.19
N THR A 177 -4.28 -1.05 11.46
CA THR A 177 -3.20 -1.86 12.04
C THR A 177 -3.48 -3.36 11.96
N GLN A 178 -4.71 -3.78 12.28
CA GLN A 178 -5.11 -5.19 12.24
C GLN A 178 -5.09 -5.74 10.82
N TYR A 179 -5.68 -5.00 9.87
CA TYR A 179 -5.77 -5.44 8.48
C TYR A 179 -4.43 -5.36 7.73
N ASP A 180 -3.57 -4.39 8.05
CA ASP A 180 -2.24 -4.27 7.46
C ASP A 180 -1.35 -5.46 7.81
N GLN A 181 -1.48 -6.02 9.02
CA GLN A 181 -0.75 -7.22 9.41
C GLN A 181 -1.16 -8.44 8.56
N VAL A 182 -2.45 -8.60 8.31
CA VAL A 182 -2.96 -9.69 7.47
C VAL A 182 -2.55 -9.47 6.01
N LEU A 183 -2.71 -8.23 5.51
CA LEU A 183 -2.32 -7.87 4.16
C LEU A 183 -0.83 -8.10 3.92
N LYS A 184 0.03 -7.73 4.88
CA LYS A 184 1.47 -7.96 4.80
C LYS A 184 1.80 -9.45 4.63
N LYS A 185 1.20 -10.33 5.43
CA LYS A 185 1.39 -11.78 5.30
C LYS A 185 0.93 -12.33 3.96
N GLN A 186 -0.18 -11.80 3.43
CA GLN A 186 -0.65 -12.16 2.09
C GLN A 186 0.30 -11.62 1.01
N LYS A 187 0.89 -10.43 1.16
CA LYS A 187 1.88 -9.94 0.21
C LYS A 187 3.15 -10.77 0.17
N GLU A 188 3.63 -11.22 1.33
CA GLU A 188 4.81 -12.10 1.44
C GLU A 188 4.57 -13.41 0.69
N LYS A 189 3.43 -14.08 0.95
CA LYS A 189 3.04 -15.29 0.23
C LYS A 189 2.93 -15.09 -1.29
N LEU A 190 2.50 -13.91 -1.76
CA LEU A 190 2.39 -13.60 -3.20
C LEU A 190 3.77 -13.55 -3.87
N GLN A 191 4.81 -13.15 -3.12
CA GLN A 191 6.17 -13.13 -3.63
C GLN A 191 6.68 -14.55 -3.88
N ASP A 192 6.31 -15.50 -3.02
CA ASP A 192 6.81 -16.87 -3.04
C ASP A 192 6.15 -17.78 -4.11
N ILE A 193 5.01 -17.39 -4.68
CA ILE A 193 4.35 -18.14 -5.76
C ILE A 193 5.20 -18.11 -7.04
N LYS A 194 5.22 -19.21 -7.80
CA LYS A 194 5.94 -19.31 -9.08
C LYS A 194 5.17 -18.74 -10.27
#